data_AF-A0A1V4A8S5-F1
#
_entry.id   AF-A0A1V4A8S5-F1
#
_cell.length_a   1.000
_cell.length_b   1.000
_cell.length_c   1.000
_cell.angle_alpha   90.00
_cell.angle_beta   90.00
_cell.angle_gamma   90.00
#
_symmetry.space_group_name_H-M   'P 1'
#
loop_
_entity.id
_entity.type
_entity.pdbx_description
1 polymer ?
#
loop_
_entity_poly.entity_id
_entity_poly.type
_entity_poly.pdbx_seq_one_letter_code
_entity_poly.pdbx_strand_id
1 'polypeptide(L)'
;MTFATAWQWPVLPGAGLGHAARTGGARPGTPDPTLPAAAGPSAPHTATPAGPGRPEPSAAHARPPATSGAAGAKATGPRGRGCGCGCPDPECSVPGAHPFDPGLLAATTDARMIRWWWTNRPSAPIVLATGGAAPCAVSLPAEAGARALAALDHRGMRVGPVVATPERWAVLVAPYSLERLGELLYAKAFVPGSLRFHGDGGYLALPPSRTGAGEVRWERGPLPGSAAPWLPDVEAVVDAMVDALTRTGVSAPEL
;
A
#
# COMPACT_ATOMS: atom_id res chain seq x y z
N MET A 1 -5.29 -19.14 -10.20
CA MET A 1 -4.27 -18.13 -10.55
C MET A 1 -4.95 -16.78 -10.47
N THR A 2 -4.41 -15.86 -9.68
CA THR A 2 -4.99 -14.52 -9.52
C THR A 2 -4.76 -13.72 -10.79
N PHE A 3 -5.60 -12.72 -11.01
CA PHE A 3 -5.48 -11.82 -12.15
C PHE A 3 -4.14 -11.07 -12.21
N ALA A 4 -3.49 -10.84 -11.06
CA ALA A 4 -2.18 -10.21 -10.99
C ALA A 4 -1.11 -10.99 -11.79
N THR A 5 -1.14 -12.32 -11.72
CA THR A 5 -0.23 -13.16 -12.51
C THR A 5 -0.61 -13.18 -13.99
N ALA A 6 -1.92 -13.11 -14.30
CA ALA A 6 -2.41 -13.09 -15.68
C ALA A 6 -1.99 -11.82 -16.44
N TRP A 7 -1.98 -10.66 -15.77
CA TRP A 7 -1.61 -9.38 -16.36
C TRP A 7 -0.20 -8.92 -16.02
N GLN A 8 0.59 -9.79 -15.40
CA GLN A 8 1.98 -9.51 -15.01
C GLN A 8 2.10 -8.22 -14.19
N TRP A 9 1.20 -8.03 -13.22
CA TRP A 9 1.27 -6.91 -12.31
C TRP A 9 2.19 -7.22 -11.13
N PRO A 10 3.11 -6.31 -10.75
CA PRO A 10 4.02 -6.52 -9.64
C PRO A 10 3.24 -6.46 -8.34
N VAL A 11 3.10 -7.61 -7.69
CA VAL A 11 2.37 -7.73 -6.43
C VAL A 11 3.28 -8.20 -5.32
N LEU A 12 2.83 -8.00 -4.09
CA LEU A 12 3.44 -8.51 -2.87
C LEU A 12 2.39 -8.71 -1.77
N PRO A 13 2.70 -9.53 -0.74
CA PRO A 13 1.84 -9.67 0.42
C PRO A 13 1.78 -8.36 1.23
N GLY A 14 0.58 -7.95 1.61
CA GLY A 14 0.37 -6.88 2.60
C GLY A 14 0.55 -7.37 4.03
N ALA A 15 0.61 -6.42 4.97
CA ALA A 15 0.74 -6.69 6.40
C ALA A 15 -0.37 -7.58 6.98
N GLY A 16 -1.55 -7.53 6.38
CA GLY A 16 -2.73 -8.20 6.91
C GLY A 16 -3.24 -7.57 8.21
N LEU A 17 -4.37 -8.10 8.68
CA LEU A 17 -4.93 -7.74 9.97
C LEU A 17 -4.25 -8.56 11.06
N GLY A 18 -3.84 -7.89 12.12
CA GLY A 18 -3.37 -8.50 13.35
C GLY A 18 -4.50 -9.30 14.00
N HIS A 19 -4.14 -10.48 14.51
CA HIS A 19 -5.06 -11.21 15.37
C HIS A 19 -5.17 -10.43 16.67
N ALA A 20 -6.38 -10.05 17.07
CA ALA A 20 -6.59 -9.49 18.40
C ALA A 20 -6.02 -10.50 19.40
N ALA A 21 -4.94 -10.14 20.09
CA ALA A 21 -4.41 -10.95 21.17
C ALA A 21 -5.55 -11.14 22.16
N ARG A 22 -6.07 -12.38 22.28
CA ARG A 22 -6.92 -12.73 23.40
C ARG A 22 -6.07 -12.50 24.64
N THR A 23 -6.36 -11.45 25.39
CA THR A 23 -5.79 -11.21 26.73
C THR A 23 -6.31 -12.31 27.65
N GLY A 24 -5.74 -13.51 27.53
CA GLY A 24 -5.83 -14.54 28.55
C GLY A 24 -5.02 -14.05 29.74
N GLY A 25 -5.72 -13.63 30.80
CA GLY A 25 -5.11 -13.22 32.05
C GLY A 25 -4.33 -14.36 32.68
N ALA A 26 -3.03 -14.42 32.40
CA ALA A 26 -2.08 -15.17 33.21
C ALA A 26 -1.59 -14.22 34.31
N ARG A 27 -2.01 -14.47 35.55
CA ARG A 27 -1.45 -13.83 36.74
C ARG A 27 0.05 -14.16 36.82
N PRO A 28 0.94 -13.17 37.03
CA PRO A 28 2.34 -13.46 37.26
C PRO A 28 2.52 -14.11 38.64
N GLY A 29 2.99 -15.35 38.64
CA GLY A 29 3.50 -16.02 39.83
C GLY A 29 4.88 -15.47 40.19
N THR A 30 5.07 -15.20 41.47
CA THR A 30 6.29 -14.68 42.10
C THR A 30 7.49 -15.62 41.88
N PRO A 31 8.69 -15.13 41.53
CA PRO A 31 9.89 -15.96 41.51
C PRO A 31 10.51 -16.10 42.92
N ASP A 32 10.87 -17.35 43.24
CA ASP A 32 11.58 -17.81 44.44
C ASP A 32 13.11 -17.63 44.27
N PRO A 33 13.87 -17.06 45.24
CA PRO A 33 15.31 -16.89 45.12
C PRO A 33 16.09 -17.91 45.96
N THR A 34 16.90 -18.79 45.33
CA THR A 34 18.05 -19.40 46.03
C THR A 34 19.14 -19.97 45.10
N LEU A 35 20.35 -19.38 45.22
CA LEU A 35 21.72 -19.97 45.09
C LEU A 35 22.36 -20.24 43.69
N PRO A 36 23.71 -20.31 43.55
CA PRO A 36 24.64 -19.17 43.54
C PRO A 36 25.66 -19.21 42.36
N ALA A 37 26.47 -18.14 42.27
CA ALA A 37 27.55 -17.92 41.31
C ALA A 37 28.80 -18.79 41.54
N ALA A 38 29.51 -19.12 40.46
CA ALA A 38 30.88 -19.64 40.48
C ALA A 38 31.77 -18.87 39.49
N ALA A 39 33.00 -18.59 39.94
CA ALA A 39 34.03 -17.73 39.33
C ALA A 39 34.86 -18.43 38.24
N GLY A 40 35.59 -17.63 37.44
CA GLY A 40 36.41 -18.00 36.27
C GLY A 40 37.68 -18.84 36.54
N PRO A 41 38.67 -18.93 35.60
CA PRO A 41 39.55 -17.77 35.32
C PRO A 41 40.14 -17.66 33.88
N SER A 42 41.08 -16.72 33.76
CA SER A 42 41.66 -15.98 32.60
C SER A 42 42.63 -16.69 31.62
N ALA A 43 42.75 -16.01 30.45
CA ALA A 43 43.72 -15.94 29.32
C ALA A 43 45.16 -16.54 29.41
N PRO A 44 45.89 -16.66 28.26
CA PRO A 44 46.76 -15.55 27.81
C PRO A 44 46.93 -15.36 26.27
N HIS A 45 47.61 -14.25 25.94
CA HIS A 45 47.90 -13.62 24.65
C HIS A 45 49.01 -14.28 23.81
N THR A 46 49.00 -14.10 22.48
CA THR A 46 50.25 -14.04 21.67
C THR A 46 50.04 -13.22 20.38
N ALA A 47 51.13 -12.57 19.93
CA ALA A 47 51.21 -11.46 18.99
C ALA A 47 51.45 -11.82 17.50
N THR A 48 51.21 -10.80 16.65
CA THR A 48 51.36 -10.65 15.19
C THR A 48 52.80 -10.73 14.64
N PRO A 49 52.99 -10.89 13.32
CA PRO A 49 53.64 -9.82 12.54
C PRO A 49 52.97 -9.47 11.17
N ALA A 50 53.27 -8.24 10.72
CA ALA A 50 52.84 -7.48 9.52
C ALA A 50 53.31 -8.08 8.17
N GLY A 51 52.81 -7.77 6.96
CA GLY A 51 51.86 -6.82 6.34
C GLY A 51 51.76 -7.22 4.83
N PRO A 52 51.55 -6.34 3.82
CA PRO A 52 50.85 -5.05 3.73
C PRO A 52 49.65 -5.09 2.72
N GLY A 53 48.86 -4.01 2.63
CA GLY A 53 47.99 -3.76 1.47
C GLY A 53 46.55 -3.36 1.80
N ARG A 54 46.38 -2.11 2.23
CA ARG A 54 45.08 -1.43 2.38
C ARG A 54 44.54 -1.07 0.98
N PRO A 55 43.24 -1.30 0.73
CA PRO A 55 42.43 -0.24 0.13
C PRO A 55 41.37 0.24 1.13
N GLU A 56 41.15 1.55 1.14
CA GLU A 56 40.21 2.25 2.02
C GLU A 56 38.75 1.89 1.72
N PRO A 57 37.88 1.70 2.73
CA PRO A 57 36.44 1.79 2.54
C PRO A 57 36.02 3.26 2.68
N SER A 58 35.78 3.90 1.53
CA SER A 58 35.18 5.23 1.46
C SER A 58 33.70 5.18 1.85
N ALA A 59 33.35 6.03 2.81
CA ALA A 59 32.06 6.67 3.06
C ALA A 59 30.81 5.77 3.25
N ALA A 60 30.46 5.62 4.53
CA ALA A 60 29.13 5.89 5.09
C ALA A 60 27.93 5.71 4.14
N HIS A 61 27.18 4.62 4.36
CA HIS A 61 25.79 4.50 3.93
C HIS A 61 24.95 5.57 4.62
N ALA A 62 24.83 6.73 3.99
CA ALA A 62 23.74 7.65 4.26
C ALA A 62 22.44 6.96 3.80
N ARG A 63 21.57 6.63 4.77
CA ARG A 63 20.17 6.30 4.51
C ARG A 63 19.59 7.41 3.62
N PRO A 64 19.04 7.11 2.43
CA PRO A 64 18.24 8.11 1.75
C PRO A 64 17.04 8.45 2.66
N PRO A 65 16.67 9.73 2.83
CA PRO A 65 15.45 10.09 3.52
C PRO A 65 14.27 9.46 2.77
N ALA A 66 13.40 8.78 3.51
CA ALA A 66 12.11 8.36 3.00
C ALA A 66 11.36 9.62 2.52
N THR A 67 11.28 9.82 1.21
CA THR A 67 10.41 10.82 0.59
C THR A 67 8.98 10.30 0.66
N SER A 68 8.45 10.26 1.88
CA SER A 68 7.02 10.17 2.11
C SER A 68 6.43 11.51 1.67
N GLY A 69 5.93 11.56 0.44
CA GLY A 69 4.91 12.52 0.03
C GLY A 69 3.57 12.18 0.69
N ALA A 70 3.54 12.04 2.02
CA ALA A 70 2.33 11.99 2.81
C ALA A 70 1.85 13.42 3.06
N ALA A 71 1.44 14.11 1.98
CA ALA A 71 0.60 15.29 2.10
C ALA A 71 -0.86 14.80 2.06
N GLY A 72 -1.53 14.72 3.21
CA GLY A 72 -2.95 14.41 3.23
C GLY A 72 -3.54 14.01 4.58
N ALA A 73 -3.88 15.04 5.37
CA ALA A 73 -4.97 15.10 6.35
C ALA A 73 -5.06 14.02 7.45
N LYS A 74 -4.94 14.46 8.71
CA LYS A 74 -5.46 13.74 9.88
C LYS A 74 -6.98 13.58 9.73
N ALA A 75 -7.43 12.45 9.19
CA ALA A 75 -8.84 12.08 9.24
C ALA A 75 -9.13 11.47 10.62
N THR A 76 -9.66 12.25 11.54
CA THR A 76 -10.30 11.74 12.77
C THR A 76 -11.70 11.23 12.44
N GLY A 77 -11.78 10.10 11.72
CA GLY A 77 -13.02 9.34 11.55
C GLY A 77 -13.30 8.47 12.78
N PRO A 78 -14.57 8.20 13.12
CA PRO A 78 -14.92 7.36 14.27
C PRO A 78 -14.31 5.98 14.09
N ARG A 79 -13.51 5.55 15.07
CA ARG A 79 -12.82 4.26 15.08
C ARG A 79 -13.84 3.14 14.89
N GLY A 80 -13.93 2.60 13.67
CA GLY A 80 -14.50 1.28 13.46
C GLY A 80 -13.79 0.33 14.41
N ARG A 81 -14.55 -0.44 15.18
CA ARG A 81 -14.02 -1.51 16.04
C ARG A 81 -13.33 -2.54 15.13
N GLY A 82 -12.07 -2.33 14.79
CA GLY A 82 -11.40 -3.05 13.70
C GLY A 82 -10.10 -3.63 14.18
N CYS A 83 -9.87 -4.91 13.89
CA CYS A 83 -8.63 -5.63 14.15
C CYS A 83 -7.41 -4.75 13.85
N GLY A 84 -6.46 -4.67 14.78
CA GLY A 84 -5.22 -3.92 14.59
C GLY A 84 -4.48 -4.37 13.32
N CYS A 85 -3.53 -3.57 12.84
CA CYS A 85 -2.67 -4.01 11.74
C CYS A 85 -1.78 -5.18 12.20
N GLY A 86 -1.38 -6.07 11.27
CA GLY A 86 -0.38 -7.10 11.52
C GLY A 86 1.06 -6.55 11.65
N CYS A 87 1.26 -5.26 11.38
CA CYS A 87 2.53 -4.58 11.51
C CYS A 87 2.81 -4.15 12.98
N PRO A 88 4.07 -3.85 13.34
CA PRO A 88 4.43 -3.41 14.69
C PRO A 88 3.97 -1.99 15.04
N ASP A 89 3.41 -1.23 14.09
CA ASP A 89 2.87 0.11 14.34
C ASP A 89 1.46 0.03 14.98
N PRO A 90 1.29 0.45 16.24
CA PRO A 90 0.00 0.41 16.93
C PRO A 90 -1.01 1.45 16.40
N GLU A 91 -0.54 2.52 15.75
CA GLU A 91 -1.36 3.59 15.20
C GLU A 91 -1.31 3.59 13.66
N CYS A 92 -1.15 2.39 13.07
CA CYS A 92 -1.11 2.18 11.63
C CYS A 92 -2.32 2.83 10.95
N SER A 93 -2.06 3.77 10.04
CA SER A 93 -3.09 4.56 9.35
C SER A 93 -3.82 3.80 8.23
N VAL A 94 -3.30 2.65 7.80
CA VAL A 94 -3.85 1.82 6.71
C VAL A 94 -3.81 0.33 7.09
N PRO A 95 -4.56 -0.11 8.12
CA PRO A 95 -4.38 -1.44 8.70
C PRO A 95 -4.50 -2.56 7.65
N GLY A 96 -3.44 -3.36 7.55
CA GLY A 96 -3.35 -4.51 6.65
C GLY A 96 -3.26 -4.21 5.15
N ALA A 97 -3.44 -2.96 4.72
CA ALA A 97 -3.46 -2.57 3.31
C ALA A 97 -2.10 -2.15 2.75
N HIS A 98 -1.07 -2.03 3.60
CA HIS A 98 0.27 -1.62 3.20
C HIS A 98 1.21 -2.81 3.02
N PRO A 99 2.24 -2.68 2.15
CA PRO A 99 3.36 -3.60 2.11
C PRO A 99 3.99 -3.75 3.49
N PHE A 100 4.24 -4.99 3.90
CA PHE A 100 4.99 -5.26 5.13
C PHE A 100 5.90 -6.44 4.91
N ASP A 101 7.15 -6.24 5.33
CA ASP A 101 8.32 -7.06 5.10
C ASP A 101 8.12 -8.34 4.26
N PRO A 102 8.55 -8.32 2.98
CA PRO A 102 9.37 -7.28 2.36
C PRO A 102 8.58 -6.02 1.94
N GLY A 103 9.28 -4.89 1.84
CA GLY A 103 8.72 -3.62 1.34
C GLY A 103 8.47 -3.62 -0.18
N LEU A 104 8.04 -2.47 -0.72
CA LEU A 104 7.58 -2.32 -2.11
C LEU A 104 8.58 -2.85 -3.17
N LEU A 105 9.89 -2.75 -2.91
CA LEU A 105 10.94 -3.22 -3.81
C LEU A 105 10.93 -4.73 -4.08
N ALA A 106 10.25 -5.52 -3.24
CA ALA A 106 10.11 -6.94 -3.47
C ALA A 106 8.92 -7.30 -4.35
N ALA A 107 8.09 -6.33 -4.77
CA ALA A 107 6.96 -6.60 -5.65
C ALA A 107 7.41 -7.30 -6.94
N THR A 108 6.71 -8.37 -7.31
CA THR A 108 7.15 -9.26 -8.39
C THR A 108 6.00 -9.67 -9.30
N THR A 109 6.36 -9.99 -10.54
CA THR A 109 5.48 -10.61 -11.54
C THR A 109 5.76 -12.11 -11.68
N ASP A 110 6.81 -12.63 -11.04
CA ASP A 110 7.19 -14.05 -11.12
C ASP A 110 6.15 -14.93 -10.41
N ALA A 111 5.46 -15.74 -11.21
CA ALA A 111 4.43 -16.67 -10.75
C ALA A 111 4.93 -17.66 -9.68
N ARG A 112 6.22 -18.02 -9.67
CA ARG A 112 6.82 -18.91 -8.67
C ARG A 112 6.93 -18.21 -7.32
N MET A 113 7.44 -16.98 -7.32
CA MET A 113 7.56 -16.16 -6.11
C MET A 113 6.19 -15.80 -5.53
N ILE A 114 5.24 -15.40 -6.40
CA ILE A 114 3.85 -15.15 -6.00
C ILE A 114 3.24 -16.39 -5.35
N ARG A 115 3.35 -17.57 -6.00
CA ARG A 115 2.82 -18.82 -5.44
C ARG A 115 3.46 -19.13 -4.09
N TRP A 116 4.79 -18.99 -3.98
CA TRP A 116 5.50 -19.23 -2.74
C TRP A 116 5.00 -18.33 -1.60
N TRP A 117 4.82 -17.03 -1.83
CA TRP A 117 4.31 -16.13 -0.78
C TRP A 117 2.94 -16.55 -0.27
N TRP A 118 1.97 -16.82 -1.15
CA TRP A 118 0.62 -17.18 -0.73
C TRP A 118 0.50 -18.62 -0.22
N THR A 119 1.44 -19.51 -0.54
CA THR A 119 1.56 -20.80 0.17
C THR A 119 2.00 -20.59 1.63
N ASN A 120 2.91 -19.65 1.88
CA ASN A 120 3.42 -19.38 3.24
C ASN A 120 2.52 -18.43 4.06
N ARG A 121 1.76 -17.55 3.38
CA ARG A 121 0.87 -16.56 4.01
C ARG A 121 -0.49 -16.53 3.29
N PRO A 122 -1.35 -17.55 3.44
CA PRO A 122 -2.59 -17.67 2.66
C PRO A 122 -3.60 -16.55 2.90
N SER A 123 -3.57 -15.93 4.09
CA SER A 123 -4.46 -14.84 4.48
C SER A 123 -3.90 -13.45 4.20
N ALA A 124 -2.68 -13.34 3.65
CA ALA A 124 -2.08 -12.05 3.37
C ALA A 124 -2.85 -11.31 2.25
N PRO A 125 -3.20 -10.03 2.45
CA PRO A 125 -3.74 -9.18 1.40
C PRO A 125 -2.81 -9.13 0.19
N ILE A 126 -3.40 -9.08 -1.00
CA ILE A 126 -2.69 -8.83 -2.25
C ILE A 126 -2.52 -7.32 -2.38
N VAL A 127 -1.27 -6.86 -2.45
CA VAL A 127 -0.94 -5.45 -2.68
C VAL A 127 -0.27 -5.35 -4.05
N LEU A 128 -0.70 -4.37 -4.85
CA LEU A 128 -0.08 -3.93 -6.09
C LEU A 128 0.95 -2.85 -5.77
N ALA A 129 2.16 -2.95 -6.31
CA ALA A 129 3.06 -1.81 -6.43
C ALA A 129 2.67 -0.99 -7.67
N THR A 130 2.30 0.28 -7.50
CA THR A 130 1.86 1.13 -8.60
C THR A 130 3.03 1.85 -9.27
N GLY A 131 2.85 2.21 -10.55
CA GLY A 131 3.86 2.90 -11.34
C GLY A 131 4.86 1.99 -12.05
N GLY A 132 5.87 2.58 -12.68
CA GLY A 132 6.74 1.88 -13.63
C GLY A 132 5.92 1.26 -14.78
N ALA A 133 6.00 -0.07 -14.92
CA ALA A 133 5.21 -0.82 -15.89
C ALA A 133 3.81 -1.24 -15.37
N ALA A 134 3.52 -1.00 -14.09
CA ALA A 134 2.26 -1.36 -13.45
C ALA A 134 1.25 -0.21 -13.52
N PRO A 135 -0.06 -0.49 -13.52
CA PRO A 135 -1.08 0.55 -13.44
C PRO A 135 -0.87 1.48 -12.24
N CYS A 136 -1.21 2.73 -12.45
CA CYS A 136 -1.42 3.69 -11.37
C CYS A 136 -2.90 3.69 -10.98
N ALA A 137 -3.26 4.46 -9.94
CA ALA A 137 -4.66 4.61 -9.56
C ALA A 137 -5.00 6.03 -9.09
N VAL A 138 -6.26 6.40 -9.27
CA VAL A 138 -6.84 7.62 -8.70
C VAL A 138 -8.00 7.21 -7.80
N SER A 139 -8.02 7.69 -6.56
CA SER A 139 -8.99 7.26 -5.56
C SER A 139 -9.73 8.38 -4.85
N LEU A 140 -10.98 8.10 -4.49
CA LEU A 140 -11.89 9.00 -3.79
C LEU A 140 -12.53 8.27 -2.61
N PRO A 141 -13.10 8.99 -1.62
CA PRO A 141 -14.03 8.42 -0.65
C PRO A 141 -15.16 7.66 -1.36
N ALA A 142 -15.62 6.55 -0.78
CA ALA A 142 -16.51 5.60 -1.46
C ALA A 142 -17.75 6.25 -2.11
N GLU A 143 -18.46 7.13 -1.38
CA GLU A 143 -19.61 7.84 -1.93
C GLU A 143 -19.27 8.75 -3.12
N ALA A 144 -18.17 9.50 -3.00
CA ALA A 144 -17.69 10.38 -4.07
C ALA A 144 -17.21 9.55 -5.28
N GLY A 145 -16.55 8.42 -5.03
CA GLY A 145 -16.13 7.47 -6.05
C GLY A 145 -17.31 6.85 -6.81
N ALA A 146 -18.37 6.46 -6.10
CA ALA A 146 -19.59 5.94 -6.72
C ALA A 146 -20.28 6.97 -7.61
N ARG A 147 -20.43 8.21 -7.12
CA ARG A 147 -20.98 9.32 -7.92
C ARG A 147 -20.11 9.64 -9.12
N ALA A 148 -18.79 9.68 -8.93
CA ALA A 148 -17.85 9.93 -10.01
C ALA A 148 -17.97 8.83 -11.08
N LEU A 149 -17.95 7.55 -10.70
CA LEU A 149 -18.07 6.45 -11.66
C LEU A 149 -19.39 6.51 -12.45
N ALA A 150 -20.52 6.77 -11.80
CA ALA A 150 -21.79 6.96 -12.48
C ALA A 150 -21.77 8.14 -13.46
N ALA A 151 -21.13 9.25 -13.09
CA ALA A 151 -20.96 10.40 -13.99
C ALA A 151 -20.06 10.08 -15.19
N LEU A 152 -19.01 9.28 -15.01
CA LEU A 152 -18.16 8.79 -16.11
C LEU A 152 -18.98 7.94 -17.08
N ASP A 153 -19.79 7.03 -16.56
CA ASP A 153 -20.66 6.16 -17.37
C ASP A 153 -21.70 6.95 -18.16
N HIS A 154 -22.35 7.95 -17.53
CA HIS A 154 -23.30 8.82 -18.21
C HIS A 154 -22.69 9.62 -19.36
N ARG A 155 -21.38 9.91 -19.31
CA ARG A 155 -20.64 10.57 -20.40
C ARG A 155 -20.13 9.59 -21.46
N GLY A 156 -20.41 8.29 -21.32
CA GLY A 156 -19.90 7.25 -22.22
C GLY A 156 -18.39 7.07 -22.15
N MET A 157 -17.74 7.56 -21.08
CA MET A 157 -16.31 7.38 -20.92
C MET A 157 -16.02 5.91 -20.62
N ARG A 158 -15.12 5.31 -21.41
CA ARG A 158 -14.59 3.99 -21.06
C ARG A 158 -13.75 4.14 -19.79
N VAL A 159 -14.13 3.44 -18.74
CA VAL A 159 -13.38 3.40 -17.47
C VAL A 159 -12.71 2.03 -17.34
N GLY A 160 -11.48 2.03 -16.83
CA GLY A 160 -10.73 0.82 -16.52
C GLY A 160 -11.29 0.07 -15.30
N PRO A 161 -10.57 -0.94 -14.80
CA PRO A 161 -10.94 -1.65 -13.59
C PRO A 161 -11.04 -0.70 -12.38
N VAL A 162 -12.02 -0.97 -11.52
CA VAL A 162 -12.28 -0.15 -10.32
C VAL A 162 -12.27 -1.05 -9.09
N VAL A 163 -11.35 -0.76 -8.17
CA VAL A 163 -11.27 -1.39 -6.85
C VAL A 163 -12.12 -0.60 -5.87
N ALA A 164 -12.95 -1.27 -5.09
CA ALA A 164 -13.77 -0.65 -4.05
C ALA A 164 -13.49 -1.26 -2.69
N THR A 165 -13.41 -0.38 -1.69
CA THR A 165 -13.56 -0.69 -0.28
C THR A 165 -14.73 0.12 0.27
N PRO A 166 -15.27 -0.22 1.46
CA PRO A 166 -16.24 0.61 2.16
C PRO A 166 -15.82 2.07 2.34
N GLU A 167 -14.53 2.36 2.44
CA GLU A 167 -14.02 3.71 2.67
C GLU A 167 -13.65 4.45 1.38
N ARG A 168 -13.08 3.75 0.39
CA ARG A 168 -12.51 4.38 -0.81
C ARG A 168 -12.66 3.52 -2.06
N TRP A 169 -12.90 4.18 -3.18
CA TRP A 169 -12.90 3.57 -4.50
C TRP A 169 -11.71 4.10 -5.29
N ALA A 170 -11.02 3.22 -6.02
CA ALA A 170 -9.84 3.52 -6.80
C ALA A 170 -10.05 3.05 -8.25
N VAL A 171 -9.95 3.99 -9.19
CA VAL A 171 -9.96 3.70 -10.63
C VAL A 171 -8.52 3.44 -11.06
N LEU A 172 -8.26 2.28 -11.65
CA LEU A 172 -6.96 1.98 -12.24
C LEU A 172 -6.80 2.77 -13.54
N VAL A 173 -5.64 3.41 -13.68
CA VAL A 173 -5.27 4.26 -14.82
C VAL A 173 -3.92 3.83 -15.39
N ALA A 174 -3.61 4.29 -16.59
CA ALA A 174 -2.31 4.10 -17.20
C ALA A 174 -1.20 4.71 -16.31
N PRO A 175 0.01 4.14 -16.34
CA PRO A 175 1.14 4.72 -15.59
C PRO A 175 1.38 6.18 -16.01
N TYR A 176 1.66 7.04 -15.04
CA TYR A 176 1.98 8.45 -15.26
C TYR A 176 3.18 8.86 -14.41
N SER A 177 3.91 9.88 -14.86
CA SER A 177 5.02 10.46 -14.11
C SER A 177 4.55 11.57 -13.17
N LEU A 178 5.34 11.88 -12.14
CA LEU A 178 5.01 12.96 -11.21
C LEU A 178 5.03 14.33 -11.88
N GLU A 179 5.91 14.53 -12.87
CA GLU A 179 5.98 15.75 -13.67
C GLU A 179 4.67 15.96 -14.44
N ARG A 180 4.22 14.93 -15.16
CA ARG A 180 2.97 14.96 -15.93
C ARG A 180 1.75 15.18 -15.03
N LEU A 181 1.71 14.53 -13.87
CA LEU A 181 0.68 14.78 -12.86
C LEU A 181 0.73 16.23 -12.36
N GLY A 182 1.92 16.76 -12.08
CA GLY A 182 2.11 18.14 -11.63
C GLY A 182 1.56 19.17 -12.63
N GLU A 183 1.87 18.99 -13.91
CA GLU A 183 1.34 19.84 -15.00
C GLU A 183 -0.20 19.78 -15.08
N LEU A 184 -0.77 18.57 -15.03
CA LEU A 184 -2.22 18.37 -15.04
C LEU A 184 -2.91 19.07 -13.87
N LEU A 185 -2.35 18.97 -12.66
CA LEU A 185 -2.92 19.59 -11.46
C LEU A 185 -2.75 21.11 -11.50
N TYR A 186 -1.64 21.62 -12.01
CA TYR A 186 -1.41 23.05 -12.17
C TYR A 186 -2.40 23.70 -13.16
N ALA A 187 -2.75 22.99 -14.23
CA ALA A 187 -3.72 23.46 -15.22
C ALA A 187 -5.17 23.51 -14.69
N LYS A 188 -5.45 22.96 -13.50
CA LYS A 188 -6.80 22.91 -12.93
C LYS A 188 -7.03 24.06 -11.98
N ALA A 189 -8.16 24.75 -12.18
CA ALA A 189 -8.61 25.79 -11.27
C ALA A 189 -8.91 25.27 -9.85
N PHE A 190 -9.32 24.00 -9.73
CA PHE A 190 -9.60 23.36 -8.45
C PHE A 190 -9.45 21.83 -8.56
N VAL A 191 -8.85 21.23 -7.53
CA VAL A 191 -8.78 19.77 -7.36
C VAL A 191 -9.25 19.42 -5.95
N PRO A 192 -10.27 18.55 -5.79
CA PRO A 192 -10.75 18.16 -4.47
C PRO A 192 -9.64 17.52 -3.64
N GLY A 193 -9.43 18.00 -2.40
CA GLY A 193 -8.41 17.43 -1.49
C GLY A 193 -8.68 15.98 -1.06
N SER A 194 -9.88 15.46 -1.31
CA SER A 194 -10.23 14.06 -1.08
C SER A 194 -9.71 13.11 -2.18
N LEU A 195 -9.31 13.65 -3.34
CA LEU A 195 -8.70 12.93 -4.45
C LEU A 195 -7.28 12.51 -4.06
N ARG A 196 -6.97 11.23 -4.20
CA ARG A 196 -5.64 10.68 -3.93
C ARG A 196 -5.07 9.98 -5.15
N PHE A 197 -3.79 10.18 -5.37
CA PHE A 197 -3.02 9.68 -6.49
C PHE A 197 -2.08 8.57 -6.04
N HIS A 198 -2.10 7.44 -6.76
CA HIS A 198 -1.25 6.28 -6.52
C HIS A 198 -0.37 6.09 -7.75
N GLY A 199 0.73 6.84 -7.78
CA GLY A 199 1.72 6.85 -8.86
C GLY A 199 2.90 5.92 -8.59
N ASP A 200 4.05 6.26 -9.14
CA ASP A 200 5.31 5.57 -8.85
C ASP A 200 5.65 5.61 -7.34
N GLY A 201 6.12 4.48 -6.82
CA GLY A 201 6.37 4.29 -5.37
C GLY A 201 5.10 4.16 -4.51
N GLY A 202 3.92 4.20 -5.12
CA GLY A 202 2.63 3.97 -4.45
C GLY A 202 2.25 2.50 -4.37
N TYR A 203 1.11 2.22 -3.74
CA TYR A 203 0.55 0.88 -3.67
C TYR A 203 -0.97 0.88 -3.56
N LEU A 204 -1.59 -0.23 -3.95
CA LEU A 204 -3.03 -0.44 -3.85
C LEU A 204 -3.35 -1.87 -3.42
N ALA A 205 -4.21 -2.06 -2.42
CA ALA A 205 -4.74 -3.38 -2.10
C ALA A 205 -5.68 -3.87 -3.23
N LEU A 206 -5.57 -5.13 -3.61
CA LEU A 206 -6.31 -5.73 -4.71
C LEU A 206 -7.27 -6.83 -4.20
N PRO A 207 -8.42 -7.05 -4.86
CA PRO A 207 -9.33 -8.16 -4.53
C PRO A 207 -8.67 -9.54 -4.72
N PRO A 208 -9.17 -10.63 -4.11
CA PRO A 208 -10.11 -10.68 -3.00
C PRO A 208 -9.35 -10.55 -1.67
N SER A 209 -9.00 -9.33 -1.26
CA SER A 209 -8.30 -9.07 0.00
C SER A 209 -9.23 -8.52 1.06
N ARG A 210 -8.85 -8.65 2.33
CA ARG A 210 -9.52 -7.98 3.45
C ARG A 210 -8.52 -7.15 4.23
N THR A 211 -8.83 -5.88 4.44
CA THR A 211 -7.99 -4.91 5.15
C THR A 211 -8.78 -4.26 6.28
N GLY A 212 -8.19 -3.32 7.01
CA GLY A 212 -8.85 -2.55 8.06
C GLY A 212 -10.01 -1.72 7.54
N ALA A 213 -9.92 -1.28 6.29
CA ALA A 213 -10.99 -0.59 5.59
C ALA A 213 -12.15 -1.51 5.16
N GLY A 214 -12.03 -2.83 5.38
CA GLY A 214 -13.04 -3.83 5.02
C GLY A 214 -12.63 -4.73 3.87
N GLU A 215 -13.62 -5.31 3.19
CA GLU A 215 -13.41 -6.16 2.03
C GLU A 215 -13.00 -5.33 0.81
N VAL A 216 -11.97 -5.78 0.11
CA VAL A 216 -11.48 -5.21 -1.15
C VAL A 216 -12.11 -5.99 -2.29
N ARG A 217 -12.96 -5.34 -3.09
CA ARG A 217 -13.70 -5.96 -4.18
C ARG A 217 -13.52 -5.23 -5.51
N TRP A 218 -13.84 -5.91 -6.60
CA TRP A 218 -14.00 -5.25 -7.89
C TRP A 218 -15.39 -4.63 -7.95
N GLU A 219 -15.47 -3.31 -8.05
CA GLU A 219 -16.71 -2.65 -8.44
C GLU A 219 -16.90 -2.73 -9.96
N ARG A 220 -15.81 -2.50 -10.69
CA ARG A 220 -15.72 -2.84 -12.11
C ARG A 220 -14.58 -3.81 -12.31
N GLY A 221 -14.97 -5.02 -12.65
CA GLY A 221 -14.04 -6.08 -12.98
C GLY A 221 -13.27 -5.76 -14.27
N PRO A 222 -11.98 -6.09 -14.32
CA PRO A 222 -11.24 -6.19 -15.58
C PRO A 222 -11.90 -7.22 -16.52
N LEU A 223 -11.93 -6.93 -17.82
CA LEU A 223 -12.58 -7.78 -18.82
C LEU A 223 -11.92 -9.17 -18.90
N PRO A 224 -12.69 -10.27 -18.78
CA PRO A 224 -12.16 -11.62 -18.94
C PRO A 224 -11.55 -11.84 -20.33
N GLY A 225 -10.39 -12.50 -20.39
CA GLY A 225 -9.77 -12.93 -21.65
C GLY A 225 -8.80 -11.95 -22.31
N SER A 226 -8.69 -10.71 -21.82
CA SER A 226 -7.68 -9.76 -22.29
C SER A 226 -6.30 -10.04 -21.67
N ALA A 227 -5.25 -10.01 -22.50
CA ALA A 227 -3.85 -10.18 -22.06
C ALA A 227 -3.40 -9.08 -21.08
N ALA A 228 -4.01 -7.90 -21.19
CA ALA A 228 -3.92 -6.83 -20.20
C ALA A 228 -5.26 -6.07 -20.17
N PRO A 229 -5.71 -5.57 -19.00
CA PRO A 229 -6.90 -4.75 -18.94
C PRO A 229 -6.61 -3.40 -19.59
N TRP A 230 -7.62 -2.84 -20.25
CA TRP A 230 -7.52 -1.49 -20.77
C TRP A 230 -7.53 -0.49 -19.61
N LEU A 231 -6.63 0.49 -19.66
CA LEU A 231 -6.46 1.51 -18.64
C LEU A 231 -6.60 2.89 -19.29
N PRO A 232 -7.49 3.76 -18.78
CA PRO A 232 -7.59 5.14 -19.25
C PRO A 232 -6.39 5.98 -18.81
N ASP A 233 -6.10 7.04 -19.55
CA ASP A 233 -5.12 8.05 -19.13
C ASP A 233 -5.59 8.79 -17.87
N VAL A 234 -4.63 9.22 -17.04
CA VAL A 234 -4.91 9.92 -15.78
C VAL A 234 -5.61 11.26 -16.02
N GLU A 235 -5.25 11.98 -17.08
CA GLU A 235 -5.86 13.28 -17.41
C GLU A 235 -7.37 13.13 -17.60
N ALA A 236 -7.77 12.20 -18.48
CA ALA A 236 -9.17 11.96 -18.81
C ALA A 236 -9.99 11.60 -17.56
N VAL A 237 -9.43 10.76 -16.67
CA VAL A 237 -10.11 10.37 -15.43
C VAL A 237 -10.23 11.54 -14.47
N VAL A 238 -9.15 12.28 -14.24
CA VAL A 238 -9.15 13.41 -13.29
C VAL A 238 -10.03 14.55 -13.79
N ASP A 239 -9.96 14.91 -15.07
CA ASP A 239 -10.86 15.89 -15.70
C ASP A 239 -12.31 15.52 -15.43
N ALA A 240 -12.66 14.27 -15.75
CA ALA A 240 -14.02 13.83 -15.66
C ALA A 240 -14.50 13.67 -14.20
N MET A 241 -13.64 13.25 -13.27
CA MET A 241 -13.93 13.21 -11.84
C MET A 241 -14.10 14.61 -11.24
N VAL A 242 -13.21 15.56 -11.56
CA VAL A 242 -13.29 16.95 -11.07
C VAL A 242 -14.57 17.59 -11.58
N ASP A 243 -14.88 17.47 -12.88
CA ASP A 243 -16.12 18.00 -13.44
C ASP A 243 -17.36 17.35 -12.81
N ALA A 244 -17.33 16.04 -12.55
CA ALA A 244 -18.42 15.35 -11.86
C ALA A 244 -18.63 15.85 -10.42
N LEU A 245 -17.56 16.06 -9.65
CA LEU A 245 -17.65 16.52 -8.26
C LEU A 245 -18.04 18.00 -8.15
N THR A 246 -17.54 18.85 -9.05
CA THR A 246 -17.88 20.28 -9.09
C THR A 246 -19.34 20.49 -9.51
N ARG A 247 -19.84 19.76 -10.52
CA ARG A 247 -21.23 19.91 -10.99
C ARG A 247 -22.27 19.31 -10.06
N THR A 248 -21.89 18.35 -9.22
CA THR A 248 -22.79 17.77 -8.21
C THR A 248 -22.92 18.62 -6.94
N GLY A 249 -22.30 19.81 -6.89
CA GLY A 249 -22.40 20.72 -5.76
C GLY A 249 -21.74 20.19 -4.49
N VAL A 250 -20.80 19.26 -4.61
CA VAL A 250 -20.07 18.71 -3.47
C VAL A 250 -18.99 19.70 -3.07
N SER A 251 -19.39 20.71 -2.29
CA SER A 251 -18.55 21.09 -1.15
C SER A 251 -18.52 19.88 -0.23
N ALA A 252 -17.44 19.10 -0.28
CA ALA A 252 -17.18 18.17 0.82
C ALA A 252 -17.12 19.02 2.11
N PRO A 253 -17.72 18.59 3.23
CA PRO A 253 -17.35 19.19 4.51
C PRO A 253 -15.87 18.89 4.70
N GLU A 254 -15.06 19.92 4.88
CA GLU A 254 -13.75 19.77 5.52
C GLU A 254 -14.02 19.26 6.94
N LEU A 255 -13.84 17.95 7.16
CA LEU A 255 -13.75 17.33 8.47
C LEU A 255 -12.64 16.28 8.47
#